data_AF-A0A7V4P953-F1
#
_entry.id   AF-A0A7V4P953-F1
#
_cell.length_a   1.000
_cell.length_b   1.000
_cell.length_c   1.000
_cell.angle_alpha   90.00
_cell.angle_beta   90.00
_cell.angle_gamma   90.00
#
_symmetry.space_group_name_H-M   'P 1'
#
loop_
_entity.id
_entity.type
_entity.pdbx_description
1 polymer ?
#
loop_
_entity_poly.entity_id
_entity_poly.type
_entity_poly.pdbx_seq_one_letter_code
_entity_poly.pdbx_strand_id
1 'polypeptide(L)'
;MARPCSNRYFVIQNTRIKFREIQHKETAVLPTLQQNLCSPLTLAFALGIVARLMRSELSLPRDLYASLSIYLLLALGLKGGVELAHSDFATILRPAAATLLLGCLTPISSYLVLRRLGRFEIADAAGIAAHYGSVSAVTFIAAQQFVAAAGSPA
;
A
#
# COMPACT_ATOMS: atom_id res chain seq x y z
N MET A 1 -53.10 24.00 25.47
CA MET A 1 -52.89 22.56 25.23
C MET A 1 -52.51 22.37 23.76
N ALA A 2 -51.21 22.37 23.43
CA ALA A 2 -50.70 22.16 22.08
C ALA A 2 -49.48 21.24 22.14
N ARG A 3 -49.49 20.18 21.31
CA ARG A 3 -48.57 19.03 21.40
C ARG A 3 -47.18 19.31 20.81
N PRO A 4 -46.11 18.67 21.31
CA PRO A 4 -44.77 18.77 20.75
C PRO A 4 -44.65 17.84 19.53
N CYS A 5 -44.63 18.40 18.31
CA CYS A 5 -44.50 17.64 17.06
C CYS A 5 -43.27 18.09 16.24
N SER A 6 -42.07 18.04 16.83
CA SER A 6 -40.83 18.47 16.15
C SER A 6 -39.73 17.39 16.12
N ASN A 7 -39.71 16.44 17.06
CA ASN A 7 -38.56 15.53 17.21
C ASN A 7 -38.53 14.36 16.20
N ARG A 8 -39.69 13.96 15.64
CA ARG A 8 -39.79 12.74 14.81
C ARG A 8 -39.30 12.95 13.37
N TYR A 9 -39.38 14.18 12.83
CA TYR A 9 -38.91 14.50 11.48
C TYR A 9 -37.37 14.61 11.39
N PHE A 10 -36.72 15.07 12.47
CA PHE A 10 -35.26 15.20 12.53
C PHE A 10 -34.55 13.84 12.52
N VAL A 11 -35.07 12.84 13.24
CA VAL A 11 -34.52 11.49 13.28
C VAL A 11 -34.63 10.78 11.91
N ILE A 12 -35.73 11.02 11.17
CA ILE A 12 -35.93 10.42 9.84
C ILE A 12 -34.98 11.06 8.80
N GLN A 13 -34.76 12.38 8.87
CA GLN A 13 -33.80 13.08 8.00
C GLN A 13 -32.35 12.64 8.26
N ASN A 14 -31.95 12.52 9.53
CA ASN A 14 -30.59 12.11 9.90
C ASN A 14 -30.30 10.65 9.47
N THR A 15 -31.31 9.77 9.54
CA THR A 15 -31.19 8.38 9.08
C THR A 15 -31.14 8.27 7.56
N ARG A 16 -31.90 9.11 6.82
CA ARG A 16 -31.81 9.19 5.35
C ARG A 16 -30.45 9.72 4.86
N ILE A 17 -29.88 10.72 5.52
CA ILE A 17 -28.56 11.26 5.18
C ILE A 17 -27.48 10.19 5.39
N LYS A 18 -27.52 9.50 6.53
CA LYS A 18 -26.58 8.42 6.85
C LYS A 18 -26.74 7.23 5.89
N PHE A 19 -27.96 6.90 5.47
CA PHE A 19 -28.19 5.86 4.46
C PHE A 19 -27.71 6.27 3.06
N ARG A 20 -27.83 7.55 2.69
CA ARG A 20 -27.30 8.08 1.41
C ARG A 20 -25.77 8.11 1.38
N GLU A 21 -25.14 8.38 2.53
CA GLU A 21 -23.68 8.29 2.72
C GLU A 21 -23.17 6.84 2.58
N ILE A 22 -23.93 5.87 3.12
CA ILE A 22 -23.61 4.44 3.00
C ILE A 22 -23.81 3.94 1.55
N GLN A 23 -24.86 4.39 0.85
CA GLN A 23 -25.13 4.02 -0.55
C GLN A 23 -24.11 4.63 -1.54
N HIS A 24 -23.55 5.80 -1.22
CA HIS A 24 -22.46 6.40 -2.01
C HIS A 24 -21.13 5.63 -1.88
N LYS A 25 -20.93 4.91 -0.77
CA LYS A 25 -19.74 4.09 -0.53
C LYS A 25 -19.80 2.73 -1.24
N GLU A 26 -21.00 2.19 -1.44
CA GLU A 26 -21.23 0.90 -2.15
C GLU A 26 -21.13 1.02 -3.68
N THR A 27 -21.49 2.17 -4.27
CA THR A 27 -21.46 2.38 -5.73
C THR A 27 -20.09 2.82 -6.28
N ALA A 28 -19.10 3.07 -5.42
CA ALA A 28 -17.77 3.54 -5.79
C ALA A 28 -16.78 2.44 -6.23
N VAL A 29 -17.17 1.15 -6.18
CA VAL A 29 -16.24 0.05 -6.48
C VAL A 29 -15.79 0.02 -7.94
N LEU A 30 -16.71 0.24 -8.89
CA LEU A 30 -16.39 0.28 -10.33
C LEU A 30 -15.40 1.38 -10.70
N PRO A 31 -15.60 2.66 -10.30
CA PRO A 31 -14.63 3.70 -10.62
C PRO A 31 -13.28 3.50 -9.91
N THR A 32 -13.25 2.97 -8.68
CA THR A 32 -11.98 2.66 -7.99
C THR A 32 -11.24 1.50 -8.66
N LEU A 33 -11.94 0.46 -9.10
CA LEU A 33 -11.32 -0.64 -9.87
C LEU A 33 -10.72 -0.12 -11.19
N GLN A 34 -11.46 0.72 -11.90
CA GLN A 34 -10.97 1.35 -13.13
C GLN A 34 -9.71 2.18 -12.88
N GLN A 35 -9.65 2.95 -11.79
CA GLN A 35 -8.48 3.74 -11.41
C GLN A 35 -7.24 2.87 -11.10
N ASN A 36 -7.42 1.74 -10.41
CA ASN A 36 -6.32 0.84 -10.08
C ASN A 36 -5.82 0.05 -11.30
N LEU A 37 -6.73 -0.40 -12.16
CA LEU A 37 -6.39 -1.15 -13.39
C LEU A 37 -5.75 -0.27 -14.46
N CYS A 38 -6.22 0.98 -14.60
CA CYS A 38 -5.63 1.97 -15.51
C CYS A 38 -4.47 2.75 -14.88
N SER A 39 -3.98 2.35 -13.71
CA SER A 39 -2.83 2.99 -13.10
C SER A 39 -1.57 2.73 -13.94
N PRO A 40 -0.63 3.70 -14.05
CA PRO A 40 0.61 3.51 -14.82
C PRO A 40 1.41 2.27 -14.38
N LEU A 41 1.33 1.93 -13.09
CA LEU A 41 2.05 0.81 -12.50
C LEU A 41 1.49 -0.54 -12.96
N THR A 42 0.16 -0.70 -12.91
CA THR A 42 -0.53 -1.90 -13.40
C THR A 42 -0.34 -2.05 -14.91
N LEU A 43 -0.43 -0.96 -15.67
CA LEU A 43 -0.21 -0.96 -17.12
C LEU A 43 1.24 -1.29 -17.48
N ALA A 44 2.24 -0.74 -16.76
CA ALA A 44 3.64 -1.09 -16.96
C ALA A 44 3.92 -2.56 -16.65
N PHE A 45 3.29 -3.13 -15.62
CA PHE A 45 3.37 -4.56 -15.31
C PHE A 45 2.76 -5.42 -16.43
N ALA A 46 1.56 -5.06 -16.91
CA ALA A 46 0.91 -5.74 -18.03
C ALA A 46 1.77 -5.65 -19.31
N LEU A 47 2.35 -4.48 -19.60
CA LEU A 47 3.26 -4.29 -20.71
C LEU A 47 4.50 -5.19 -20.58
N GLY A 48 5.06 -5.33 -19.38
CA GLY A 48 6.18 -6.23 -19.12
C GLY A 48 5.84 -7.70 -19.41
N ILE A 49 4.62 -8.14 -19.03
CA ILE A 49 4.11 -9.48 -19.38
C ILE A 49 4.02 -9.64 -20.90
N VAL A 50 3.39 -8.69 -21.59
CA VAL A 50 3.25 -8.71 -23.06
C VAL A 50 4.61 -8.72 -23.74
N ALA A 51 5.55 -7.87 -23.31
CA ALA A 51 6.91 -7.81 -23.86
C ALA A 51 7.66 -9.14 -23.70
N ARG A 52 7.52 -9.79 -22.54
CA ARG A 52 8.11 -11.12 -22.29
C ARG A 52 7.46 -12.21 -23.14
N LEU A 53 6.14 -12.18 -23.30
CA LEU A 53 5.41 -13.12 -24.16
C LEU A 53 5.79 -12.97 -25.64
N MET A 54 6.05 -11.74 -26.08
CA MET A 54 6.58 -11.44 -27.42
C MET A 54 8.05 -11.83 -27.60
N ARG A 55 8.68 -12.52 -26.64
CA ARG A 55 10.11 -12.88 -26.66
C ARG A 55 11.03 -11.67 -26.87
N SER A 56 10.62 -10.50 -26.37
CA SER A 56 11.56 -9.39 -26.26
C SER A 56 12.67 -9.81 -25.30
N GLU A 57 13.87 -10.01 -25.84
CA GLU A 57 15.10 -10.30 -25.09
C GLU A 57 15.56 -9.02 -24.36
N LEU A 58 14.71 -8.47 -23.50
CA LEU A 58 15.04 -7.34 -22.63
C LEU A 58 15.85 -7.86 -21.45
N SER A 59 17.03 -8.39 -21.76
CA SER A 59 18.01 -8.87 -20.81
C SER A 59 18.87 -7.69 -20.39
N LEU A 60 18.61 -7.15 -19.20
CA LEU A 60 19.48 -6.12 -18.64
C LEU A 60 20.80 -6.76 -18.18
N PRO A 61 21.97 -6.14 -18.44
CA PRO A 61 23.24 -6.64 -17.93
C PRO A 61 23.27 -6.57 -16.39
N ARG A 62 24.03 -7.47 -15.74
CA ARG A 62 24.10 -7.56 -14.27
C ARG A 62 24.47 -6.22 -13.61
N ASP A 63 25.37 -5.47 -14.22
CA ASP A 63 25.84 -4.18 -13.70
C ASP A 63 24.71 -3.13 -13.72
N LEU A 64 23.83 -3.20 -14.70
CA LEU A 64 22.66 -2.32 -14.78
C LEU A 64 21.63 -2.67 -13.71
N TYR A 65 21.45 -3.94 -13.35
CA TYR A 65 20.59 -4.32 -12.22
C TYR A 65 21.12 -3.75 -10.89
N ALA A 66 22.43 -3.84 -10.65
CA ALA A 66 23.04 -3.32 -9.44
C ALA A 66 22.92 -1.78 -9.37
N SER A 67 23.22 -1.08 -10.47
CA SER A 67 23.12 0.38 -10.53
C SER A 67 21.68 0.88 -10.38
N LEU A 68 20.70 0.22 -11.02
CA LEU A 68 19.29 0.53 -10.85
C LEU A 68 18.83 0.31 -9.40
N SER A 69 19.27 -0.77 -8.75
CA SER A 69 18.92 -1.05 -7.35
C SER A 69 19.42 0.06 -6.42
N ILE A 70 20.69 0.44 -6.57
CA ILE A 70 21.29 1.53 -5.78
C ILE A 70 20.60 2.86 -6.09
N TYR A 71 20.36 3.16 -7.37
CA TYR A 71 19.67 4.37 -7.80
C TYR A 71 18.27 4.46 -7.20
N LEU A 72 17.49 3.37 -7.22
CA LEU A 72 16.14 3.34 -6.66
C LEU A 72 16.16 3.53 -5.15
N LEU A 73 17.06 2.86 -4.42
CA LEU A 73 17.22 3.03 -2.98
C LEU A 73 17.59 4.49 -2.63
N LEU A 74 18.52 5.08 -3.39
CA LEU A 74 18.93 6.47 -3.22
C LEU A 74 17.78 7.44 -3.54
N ALA A 75 17.10 7.26 -4.66
CA ALA A 75 16.00 8.13 -5.08
C ALA A 75 14.82 8.08 -4.10
N LEU A 76 14.46 6.89 -3.61
CA LEU A 76 13.43 6.73 -2.58
C LEU A 76 13.86 7.38 -1.26
N GLY A 77 15.12 7.19 -0.86
CA GLY A 77 15.68 7.79 0.35
C GLY A 77 15.69 9.33 0.30
N LEU A 78 16.14 9.91 -0.83
CA LEU A 78 16.14 11.36 -1.03
C LEU A 78 14.73 11.93 -1.06
N LYS A 79 13.80 11.29 -1.79
CA LYS A 79 12.39 11.72 -1.83
C LYS A 79 11.76 11.68 -0.44
N GLY A 80 11.93 10.60 0.31
CA GLY A 80 11.44 10.50 1.69
C GLY A 80 12.09 11.50 2.63
N GLY A 81 13.40 11.75 2.49
CA GLY A 81 14.14 12.73 3.29
C GLY A 81 13.68 14.17 3.08
N VAL A 82 13.35 14.55 1.84
CA VAL A 82 12.78 15.88 1.53
C VAL A 82 11.41 16.07 2.20
N GLU A 83 10.54 15.05 2.18
CA GLU A 83 9.24 15.11 2.87
C GLU A 83 9.41 15.15 4.40
N LEU A 84 10.37 14.41 4.95
CA LEU A 84 10.71 14.44 6.37
C LEU A 84 11.20 15.81 6.83
N ALA A 85 11.95 16.53 6.00
CA ALA A 85 12.48 17.84 6.32
C ALA A 85 11.37 18.91 6.50
N HIS A 86 10.20 18.71 5.90
CA HIS A 86 9.04 19.60 6.03
C HIS A 86 8.05 19.17 7.12
N SER A 87 8.28 18.03 7.76
CA SER A 87 7.36 17.41 8.71
C SER A 87 7.86 17.55 10.15
N ASP A 88 6.95 17.74 11.10
CA ASP A 88 7.30 17.78 12.52
C ASP A 88 7.69 16.38 13.05
N PHE A 89 8.75 16.28 13.85
CA PHE A 89 9.27 14.99 14.30
C PHE A 89 8.25 14.23 15.17
N ALA A 90 7.44 14.94 15.95
CA ALA A 90 6.42 14.35 16.81
C ALA A 90 5.28 13.68 16.01
N THR A 91 4.97 14.16 14.81
CA THR A 91 3.91 13.59 13.96
C THR A 91 4.38 12.32 13.24
N ILE A 92 5.68 12.22 12.95
CA ILE A 92 6.28 11.09 12.22
C ILE A 92 6.61 9.91 13.15
N LEU A 93 6.91 10.17 14.43
CA LEU A 93 7.41 9.14 15.35
C LEU A 93 6.47 7.94 15.49
N ARG A 94 5.15 8.18 15.59
CA ARG A 94 4.15 7.11 15.72
C ARG A 94 4.05 6.26 14.43
N PRO A 95 3.83 6.85 13.23
CA PRO A 95 3.87 6.11 11.96
C PRO A 95 5.19 5.35 11.75
N ALA A 96 6.33 5.96 12.04
CA ALA A 96 7.64 5.34 11.87
C ALA A 96 7.81 4.13 12.78
N ALA A 97 7.46 4.25 14.06
CA ALA A 97 7.50 3.15 15.01
C ALA A 97 6.55 2.01 14.60
N ALA A 98 5.32 2.33 14.19
CA ALA A 98 4.36 1.33 13.70
C ALA A 98 4.89 0.59 12.46
N THR A 99 5.49 1.33 11.52
CA THR A 99 6.06 0.76 10.28
C THR A 99 7.27 -0.13 10.58
N LEU A 100 8.17 0.28 11.46
CA LEU A 100 9.31 -0.53 11.89
C LEU A 100 8.86 -1.79 12.62
N LEU A 101 7.89 -1.66 13.54
CA LEU A 101 7.33 -2.80 14.26
C LEU A 101 6.70 -3.80 13.29
N LEU A 102 5.88 -3.35 12.35
CA LEU A 102 5.31 -4.23 11.32
C LEU A 102 6.41 -4.89 10.50
N GLY A 103 7.37 -4.09 10.01
CA GLY A 103 8.47 -4.56 9.15
C GLY A 103 9.40 -5.57 9.83
N CYS A 104 9.53 -5.55 11.15
CA CYS A 104 10.22 -6.59 11.91
C CYS A 104 9.31 -7.78 12.21
N LEU A 105 8.04 -7.54 12.52
CA LEU A 105 7.08 -8.58 12.89
C LEU A 105 6.80 -9.55 11.73
N THR A 106 6.68 -9.07 10.49
CA THR A 106 6.43 -9.92 9.30
C THR A 106 7.52 -10.97 9.06
N PRO A 107 8.82 -10.61 8.95
CA PRO A 107 9.88 -11.59 8.77
C PRO A 107 10.07 -12.48 10.01
N ILE A 108 9.95 -11.94 11.23
CA ILE A 108 10.10 -12.75 12.46
C ILE A 108 8.99 -13.81 12.55
N SER A 109 7.74 -13.42 12.31
CA SER A 109 6.61 -14.35 12.31
C SER A 109 6.74 -15.38 11.19
N SER A 110 7.12 -14.96 9.98
CA SER A 110 7.40 -15.86 8.85
C SER A 110 8.48 -16.89 9.18
N TYR A 111 9.59 -16.45 9.78
CA TYR A 111 10.67 -17.33 10.21
C TYR A 111 10.21 -18.37 11.24
N LEU A 112 9.48 -17.92 12.27
CA LEU A 112 8.92 -18.80 13.30
C LEU A 112 7.96 -19.84 12.70
N VAL A 113 7.10 -19.44 11.77
CA VAL A 113 6.17 -20.34 11.08
C VAL A 113 6.93 -21.36 10.24
N LEU A 114 7.89 -20.93 9.41
CA LEU A 114 8.70 -21.85 8.61
C LEU A 114 9.51 -22.81 9.48
N ARG A 115 10.05 -22.34 10.60
CA ARG A 115 10.86 -23.17 11.50
C ARG A 115 10.01 -24.17 12.28
N ARG A 116 8.83 -23.76 12.79
CA ARG A 116 8.00 -24.60 13.67
C ARG A 116 7.02 -25.49 12.92
N LEU A 117 6.35 -24.96 11.89
CA LEU A 117 5.35 -25.69 11.12
C LEU A 117 5.95 -26.30 9.85
N GLY A 118 6.78 -25.53 9.15
CA GLY A 118 7.42 -25.97 7.90
C GLY A 118 8.64 -26.89 8.09
N ARG A 119 9.23 -26.93 9.30
CA ARG A 119 10.42 -27.71 9.64
C ARG A 119 11.63 -27.46 8.71
N PHE A 120 11.72 -26.25 8.14
CA PHE A 120 12.84 -25.85 7.28
C PHE A 120 14.13 -25.66 8.07
N GLU A 121 15.27 -25.86 7.41
CA GLU A 121 16.59 -25.52 7.94
C GLU A 121 16.73 -24.01 8.24
N ILE A 122 17.65 -23.66 9.14
CA ILE A 122 17.78 -22.27 9.62
C ILE A 122 18.07 -21.31 8.46
N ALA A 123 18.97 -21.69 7.56
CA ALA A 123 19.36 -20.88 6.41
C ALA A 123 18.18 -20.66 5.45
N ASP A 124 17.43 -21.71 5.13
CA ASP A 124 16.29 -21.64 4.20
C ASP A 124 15.15 -20.81 4.80
N ALA A 125 14.81 -21.05 6.07
CA ALA A 125 13.78 -20.30 6.77
C ALA A 125 14.13 -18.82 6.86
N ALA A 126 15.39 -18.49 7.18
CA ALA A 126 15.85 -17.10 7.25
C ALA A 126 15.87 -16.43 5.87
N GLY A 127 16.34 -17.15 4.83
CA GLY A 127 16.38 -16.64 3.46
C GLY A 127 14.99 -16.32 2.93
N ILE A 128 14.03 -17.23 3.09
CA ILE A 128 12.65 -17.03 2.64
C ILE A 128 11.99 -15.90 3.44
N ALA A 129 12.13 -15.89 4.77
CA ALA A 129 11.57 -14.85 5.62
C ALA A 129 12.13 -13.46 5.30
N ALA A 130 13.44 -13.35 5.03
CA ALA A 130 14.06 -12.09 4.64
C ALA A 130 13.62 -11.63 3.24
N HIS A 131 13.50 -12.56 2.30
CA HIS A 131 13.14 -12.23 0.91
C HIS A 131 11.69 -11.73 0.80
N TYR A 132 10.75 -12.46 1.42
CA TYR A 132 9.33 -12.11 1.37
C TYR A 132 8.87 -11.17 2.48
N GLY A 133 9.71 -10.94 3.51
CA GLY A 133 9.46 -9.94 4.55
C GLY A 133 9.77 -8.51 4.14
N SER A 134 10.50 -8.31 3.03
CA SER A 134 10.83 -6.98 2.50
C SER A 134 9.63 -6.32 1.83
N VAL A 135 9.54 -5.00 1.91
CA VAL A 135 8.53 -4.18 1.24
C VAL A 135 9.07 -3.60 -0.06
N SER A 136 8.22 -3.48 -1.08
CA SER A 136 8.59 -2.92 -2.40
C SER A 136 8.10 -1.49 -2.56
N ALA A 137 8.88 -0.67 -3.28
CA ALA A 137 8.50 0.67 -3.69
C ALA A 137 7.18 0.69 -4.48
N VAL A 138 6.91 -0.36 -5.26
CA VAL A 138 5.68 -0.53 -6.05
C VAL A 138 4.46 -0.56 -5.13
N THR A 139 4.51 -1.32 -4.03
CA THR A 139 3.42 -1.42 -3.05
C THR A 139 3.20 -0.10 -2.34
N PHE A 140 4.28 0.61 -2.00
CA PHE A 140 4.19 1.94 -1.39
C PHE A 140 3.52 2.97 -2.30
N ILE A 141 3.88 2.99 -3.59
CA ILE A 141 3.26 3.89 -4.58
C ILE A 141 1.78 3.55 -4.78
N ALA A 142 1.44 2.26 -4.87
CA ALA A 142 0.04 1.82 -4.98
C ALA A 142 -0.79 2.23 -3.76
N ALA A 143 -0.24 2.09 -2.55
CA ALA A 143 -0.90 2.54 -1.32
C ALA A 143 -1.15 4.05 -1.30
N GLN A 144 -0.16 4.86 -1.73
CA GLN A 144 -0.33 6.31 -1.86
C GLN A 144 -1.41 6.68 -2.87
N GLN A 145 -1.44 6.02 -4.04
CA GLN A 145 -2.49 6.24 -5.05
C GLN A 145 -3.88 5.91 -4.51
N PHE A 146 -4.00 4.84 -3.74
CA PHE A 146 -5.24 4.47 -3.09
C PHE A 146 -5.70 5.50 -2.06
N VAL A 147 -4.80 5.95 -1.17
CA VAL A 147 -5.11 6.97 -0.15
C VAL A 147 -5.52 8.30 -0.80
N ALA A 148 -4.79 8.72 -1.84
CA ALA A 148 -5.12 9.92 -2.61
C ALA A 148 -6.49 9.81 -3.29
N ALA A 149 -6.82 8.66 -3.89
CA ALA A 149 -8.13 8.39 -4.47
C ALA A 149 -9.26 8.36 -3.42
N ALA A 150 -8.96 7.98 -2.18
CA ALA A 150 -9.90 8.00 -1.06
C ALA A 150 -10.15 9.41 -0.47
N GLY A 151 -9.50 10.46 -1.01
CA GLY A 151 -9.73 11.84 -0.62
C GLY A 151 -9.07 12.25 0.70
N SER A 152 -8.15 11.45 1.22
CA SER A 152 -7.27 11.85 2.33
C SER A 152 -5.91 12.24 1.74
N PRO A 153 -5.33 13.40 2.10
CA PRO A 153 -3.96 13.68 1.74
C PRO A 153 -3.05 12.62 2.38
N ALA A 154 -2.09 12.12 1.57
CA ALA A 154 -1.02 11.25 2.05
C ALA A 154 -0.04 12.05 2.92
#